data_AF-A0A7X7K0Y3-F1
#
_entry.id   AF-A0A7X7K0Y3-F1
#
_cell.length_a   1.000
_cell.length_b   1.000
_cell.length_c   1.000
_cell.angle_alpha   90.00
_cell.angle_beta   90.00
_cell.angle_gamma   90.00
#
_symmetry.space_group_name_H-M   'P 1'
#
loop_
_entity.id
_entity.type
_entity.pdbx_description
1 polymer ?
#
loop_
_entity_poly.entity_id
_entity_poly.type
_entity_poly.pdbx_seq_one_letter_code
_entity_poly.pdbx_strand_id
1 'polypeptide(L)'
;MNDRSVKRAARLVLLRDALQREPHTVRQLAALADVEQRTIYKDLIDLQLPPLSVPLQVDERGRWYVLEFCLEGDKTRDRGPK
;
A
#
# COMPACT_ATOMS: atom_id res chain seq x y z
N MET A 1 19.85 -5.41 16.73
CA MET A 1 18.61 -5.09 15.99
C MET A 1 17.48 -5.72 16.77
N ASN A 2 16.53 -4.94 17.31
CA ASN A 2 15.49 -5.50 18.18
C ASN A 2 14.47 -6.28 17.33
N ASP A 3 14.02 -7.45 17.79
CA ASP A 3 13.06 -8.31 17.07
C ASP A 3 11.79 -7.57 16.61
N ARG A 4 11.36 -6.58 17.40
CA ARG A 4 10.21 -5.73 17.06
C ARG A 4 10.44 -4.92 15.78
N SER A 5 11.65 -4.41 15.57
CA SER A 5 12.00 -3.63 14.38
C SER A 5 12.07 -4.52 13.15
N VAL A 6 12.58 -5.75 13.30
CA VAL A 6 12.63 -6.75 12.22
C VAL A 6 11.22 -7.15 11.78
N LYS A 7 10.34 -7.47 12.73
CA LYS A 7 8.94 -7.81 12.45
C LYS A 7 8.19 -6.66 11.76
N ARG A 8 8.45 -5.41 12.14
CA ARG A 8 7.86 -4.24 11.47
C ARG A 8 8.37 -4.10 10.04
N ALA A 9 9.68 -4.19 9.81
CA ALA A 9 10.26 -4.07 8.48
C ALA A 9 9.74 -5.16 7.52
N ALA A 10 9.70 -6.41 7.99
CA ALA A 10 9.13 -7.51 7.22
C ALA A 10 7.65 -7.27 6.86
N ARG A 11 6.86 -6.74 7.80
CA ARG A 11 5.46 -6.38 7.54
C ARG A 11 5.33 -5.25 6.52
N LEU A 12 6.17 -4.21 6.58
CA LEU A 12 6.14 -3.13 5.59
C LEU A 12 6.41 -3.65 4.17
N VAL A 13 7.38 -4.56 4.01
CA VAL A 13 7.65 -5.20 2.71
C VAL A 13 6.45 -6.04 2.25
N LEU A 14 5.86 -6.84 3.14
CA LEU A 14 4.66 -7.63 2.86
C LEU A 14 3.50 -6.76 2.36
N LEU A 15 3.24 -5.63 3.03
CA LEU A 15 2.16 -4.71 2.66
C LEU A 15 2.43 -4.03 1.32
N ARG A 16 3.67 -3.57 1.06
CA ARG A 16 4.06 -3.01 -0.23
C ARG A 16 3.78 -4.00 -1.36
N ASP A 17 4.27 -5.23 -1.22
CA ASP A 17 4.14 -6.25 -2.26
C ASP A 17 2.67 -6.60 -2.53
N ALA A 18 1.84 -6.65 -1.49
CA ALA A 18 0.40 -6.86 -1.63
C ALA A 18 -0.28 -5.70 -2.38
N LEU A 19 0.02 -4.46 -2.01
CA LEU A 19 -0.55 -3.24 -2.60
C LEU A 19 -0.06 -2.97 -4.03
N GLN A 20 1.10 -3.50 -4.40
CA GLN A 20 1.62 -3.46 -5.76
C GLN A 20 0.99 -4.52 -6.66
N ARG A 21 0.43 -5.61 -6.10
CA ARG A 21 -0.27 -6.66 -6.87
C ARG A 21 -1.73 -6.35 -7.11
N GLU A 22 -2.43 -5.83 -6.11
CA GLU A 22 -3.85 -5.45 -6.23
C GLU A 22 -4.32 -4.51 -5.11
N PRO A 23 -5.44 -3.78 -5.29
CA PRO A 23 -5.98 -2.92 -4.24
C PRO A 23 -6.54 -3.69 -3.03
N HIS A 24 -6.20 -3.25 -1.82
CA HIS A 24 -6.61 -3.88 -0.56
C HIS A 24 -7.23 -2.89 0.44
N THR A 25 -8.26 -3.33 1.16
CA THR A 25 -8.75 -2.61 2.35
C THR A 25 -7.81 -2.80 3.55
N VAL A 26 -7.87 -1.87 4.51
CA VAL A 26 -7.15 -1.99 5.79
C VAL A 26 -7.48 -3.30 6.52
N ARG A 27 -8.73 -3.75 6.44
CA ARG A 27 -9.17 -5.03 7.04
C ARG A 27 -8.47 -6.24 6.40
N GLN A 28 -8.32 -6.25 5.07
CA GLN A 28 -7.62 -7.34 4.38
C GLN A 28 -6.13 -7.34 4.71
N LEU A 29 -5.50 -6.17 4.74
CA LEU A 29 -4.09 -6.03 5.11
C LEU A 29 -3.82 -6.48 6.56
N ALA A 30 -4.74 -6.16 7.48
CA ALA A 30 -4.69 -6.59 8.87
C ALA A 30 -4.75 -8.12 9.00
N ALA A 31 -5.65 -8.77 8.25
CA ALA A 31 -5.76 -10.22 8.20
C ALA A 31 -4.52 -10.87 7.57
N LEU A 32 -3.97 -10.28 6.49
CA LEU A 32 -2.78 -10.77 5.81
C LEU A 32 -1.53 -10.76 6.71
N ALA A 33 -1.39 -9.71 7.52
CA ALA A 33 -0.22 -9.51 8.37
C ALA A 33 -0.41 -9.98 9.83
N ASP A 34 -1.57 -10.54 10.16
CA ASP A 34 -1.97 -10.95 11.52
C ASP A 34 -1.74 -9.85 12.58
N VAL A 35 -2.25 -8.65 12.30
CA VAL A 35 -2.17 -7.50 13.21
C VAL A 35 -3.49 -6.75 13.26
N GLU A 36 -3.66 -5.93 14.28
CA GLU A 36 -4.82 -5.03 14.36
C GLU A 36 -4.78 -3.94 13.28
N GLN A 37 -5.95 -3.48 12.84
CA GLN A 37 -6.10 -2.41 11.84
C GLN A 37 -5.37 -1.11 12.23
N ARG A 38 -5.32 -0.77 13.53
CA ARG A 38 -4.56 0.40 14.03
C ARG A 38 -3.06 0.34 13.70
N THR A 39 -2.50 -0.86 13.60
CA THR A 39 -1.11 -1.09 13.22
C THR A 39 -0.93 -0.83 11.74
N ILE A 40 -1.86 -1.32 10.91
CA ILE A 40 -1.86 -1.10 9.46
C ILE A 40 -1.94 0.39 9.11
N TYR A 41 -2.78 1.18 9.79
CA TYR A 41 -2.82 2.64 9.54
C TYR A 41 -1.46 3.31 9.75
N LYS A 42 -0.69 2.89 10.76
CA LYS A 42 0.67 3.40 10.98
C LYS A 42 1.63 2.92 9.92
N ASP A 43 1.56 1.65 9.54
CA ASP A 43 2.42 1.07 8.52
C ASP A 43 2.17 1.69 7.13
N LEU A 44 0.91 2.03 6.79
CA LEU A 44 0.57 2.76 5.56
C LEU A 44 1.16 4.18 5.53
N ILE A 45 1.28 4.84 6.68
CA ILE A 45 1.99 6.11 6.80
C ILE A 45 3.49 5.87 6.61
N ASP A 46 4.07 4.90 7.31
CA ASP A 46 5.50 4.59 7.20
C ASP A 46 5.93 4.24 5.78
N LEU A 47 5.08 3.52 5.03
CA LEU A 47 5.34 3.17 3.63
C LEU A 47 5.58 4.39 2.76
N GLN A 48 4.90 5.51 3.05
CA GLN A 48 5.01 6.77 2.30
C GLN A 48 6.21 7.62 2.75
N LEU A 49 6.82 7.30 3.89
CA LEU A 49 7.96 8.02 4.45
C LEU A 49 9.30 7.40 4.00
N PRO A 50 10.41 8.16 4.07
CA PRO A 50 11.74 7.58 3.89
C PRO A 50 12.00 6.41 4.86
N PRO A 51 12.70 5.35 4.43
CA PRO A 51 13.39 5.22 3.13
C PRO A 51 12.52 4.61 2.01
N LEU A 52 11.28 4.19 2.28
CA LEU A 52 10.48 3.42 1.32
C LEU A 52 9.79 4.31 0.29
N SER A 53 9.25 5.46 0.72
CA SER A 53 8.67 6.49 -0.16
C SER A 53 7.68 5.94 -1.21
N VAL A 54 6.90 4.93 -0.84
CA VAL A 54 5.93 4.26 -1.71
C VAL A 54 4.72 5.18 -1.87
N PRO A 55 4.38 5.63 -3.09
CA PRO A 55 3.22 6.49 -3.30
C PRO A 55 1.95 5.65 -3.22
N LEU A 56 1.07 5.96 -2.26
CA LEU A 56 -0.19 5.24 -2.05
C LEU A 56 -1.39 6.11 -2.41
N GLN A 57 -2.42 5.50 -2.97
CA GLN A 57 -3.72 6.13 -3.21
C GLN A 57 -4.85 5.22 -2.69
N VAL A 58 -6.00 5.82 -2.43
CA VAL A 58 -7.22 5.13 -2.00
C VAL A 58 -8.30 5.31 -3.06
N ASP A 59 -8.97 4.22 -3.44
CA ASP A 59 -10.12 4.27 -4.34
C ASP A 59 -11.43 4.64 -3.61
N GLU A 60 -12.52 4.81 -4.35
CA GLU A 60 -13.84 5.15 -3.81
C GLU A 60 -14.40 4.07 -2.85
N ARG A 61 -13.84 2.85 -2.89
CA ARG A 61 -14.23 1.73 -2.03
C ARG A 61 -13.37 1.61 -0.78
N GLY A 62 -12.46 2.56 -0.55
CA GLY A 62 -11.55 2.54 0.60
C GLY A 62 -10.41 1.51 0.46
N ARG A 63 -10.10 1.07 -0.77
CA ARG A 63 -8.97 0.17 -1.03
C ARG A 63 -7.72 0.98 -1.37
N TRP A 64 -6.65 0.65 -0.67
CA TRP A 64 -5.32 1.20 -0.88
C TRP A 64 -4.62 0.48 -2.02
N TYR A 65 -3.80 1.20 -2.80
CA TYR A 65 -2.94 0.65 -3.84
C TYR A 65 -1.73 1.57 -4.08
N VAL A 66 -0.67 1.04 -4.70
CA VAL A 66 0.51 1.83 -5.08
C VAL A 66 0.22 2.62 -6.36
N LEU A 67 0.49 3.93 -6.38
CA LEU A 67 0.21 4.81 -7.53
C LEU A 67 0.99 4.43 -8.79
N GLU A 68 2.18 3.84 -8.65
CA GLU A 68 2.97 3.26 -9.75
C GLU A 68 2.38 1.94 -10.30
N PHE A 69 1.08 1.70 -10.10
CA PHE A 69 0.35 0.68 -10.81
C PHE A 69 0.38 1.01 -12.31
N CYS A 70 1.44 0.59 -13.01
CA CYS A 70 1.45 0.48 -14.45
C CYS A 70 0.43 -0.58 -14.83
N LEU A 71 -0.79 -0.15 -15.14
CA LEU A 71 -1.62 -0.93 -16.03
C LEU A 71 -0.88 -0.98 -17.37
N GLU A 72 -0.30 -2.13 -17.73
CA GLU A 72 -0.25 -2.52 -19.13
C GLU A 72 -1.71 -2.54 -19.63
N GLY A 73 -2.23 -1.37 -20.01
CA GLY A 73 -3.64 -1.21 -20.34
C GLY A 73 -4.21 0.21 -20.26
N ASP A 74 -3.57 1.18 -19.58
CA ASP A 74 -4.13 2.54 -19.54
C ASP A 74 -3.79 3.33 -20.82
N LYS A 75 -4.44 2.96 -21.92
CA LYS A 75 -4.66 3.81 -23.08
C LYS A 75 -5.90 4.67 -22.89
N THR A 76 -6.12 5.32 -21.75
CA THR A 76 -7.24 6.25 -21.58
C THR A 76 -6.93 7.35 -20.57
N ARG A 77 -5.80 8.04 -20.75
CA ARG A 77 -5.79 9.49 -20.53
C ARG A 77 -5.99 10.18 -21.85
N ASP A 78 -7.25 10.09 -22.29
CA ASP A 78 -7.84 11.04 -23.21
C ASP A 78 -7.54 12.44 -22.64
N ARG A 79 -6.64 13.15 -23.32
CA ARG A 79 -6.57 14.60 -23.17
C ARG A 79 -7.90 15.09 -23.72
N GLY A 80 -8.88 15.26 -22.82
CA GLY A 80 -10.13 15.94 -23.16
C GLY A 80 -9.81 17.22 -23.93
N PRO A 81 -10.44 17.46 -25.09
CA PRO A 81 -10.07 18.59 -25.92
C PRO A 81 -10.61 19.90 -25.34
N LYS A 82 -9.75 20.91 -25.44
CA LYS A 82 -9.92 22.37 -25.28
C LYS A 82 -9.91 22.94 -23.87
#